data_AF-A0A660MAY6-F1
#
_entry.id   AF-A0A660MAY6-F1
#
_cell.length_a   1.000
_cell.length_b   1.000
_cell.length_c   1.000
_cell.angle_alpha   90.00
_cell.angle_beta   90.00
_cell.angle_gamma   90.00
#
_symmetry.space_group_name_H-M   'P 1'
#
loop_
_entity.id
_entity.type
_entity.pdbx_description
1 polymer ?
#
loop_
_entity_poly.entity_id
_entity_poly.type
_entity_poly.pdbx_seq_one_letter_code
_entity_poly.pdbx_strand_id
1 'polypeptide(L)'
;MWRFLSAIEIHANEIGYSSTAHNTDIVKNLLNTAYLWAGVIAVIVIVVAGFMYTMSQDDPGQVTRAKNTLLGAIVGLAIVLFAFVITNTVMNGVLPS
;
A
#
# COMPACT_ATOMS: atom_id res chain seq x y z
N MET A 1 1.51 -50.41 24.57
CA MET A 1 1.75 -50.10 23.14
C MET A 1 0.98 -48.82 22.76
N TRP A 2 1.33 -47.68 23.40
CA TRP A 2 0.74 -46.34 23.18
C TRP A 2 1.85 -45.25 23.21
N ARG A 3 3.12 -45.64 23.44
CA ARG A 3 4.25 -44.70 23.58
C ARG A 3 4.78 -44.16 22.25
N PHE A 4 4.31 -44.69 21.13
CA PHE A 4 4.72 -44.27 19.78
C PHE A 4 3.80 -43.21 19.17
N LEU A 5 2.61 -42.99 19.75
CA LEU A 5 1.67 -41.94 19.28
C LEU A 5 1.94 -40.58 19.94
N SER A 6 2.67 -40.53 21.06
CA SER A 6 3.04 -39.27 21.73
C SER A 6 4.32 -38.63 21.17
N ALA A 7 5.04 -39.32 20.28
CA ALA A 7 6.31 -38.84 19.71
C ALA A 7 6.14 -38.12 18.37
N ILE A 8 4.92 -38.09 17.83
CA ILE A 8 4.56 -37.23 16.71
C ILE A 8 4.02 -35.93 17.32
N GLU A 9 4.93 -35.03 17.68
CA GLU A 9 4.58 -33.64 17.89
C GLU A 9 4.36 -33.00 16.52
N ILE A 10 3.13 -33.07 16.01
CA ILE A 10 2.74 -32.23 14.88
C ILE A 10 2.74 -30.80 15.38
N HIS A 11 3.82 -30.07 15.12
CA HIS A 11 3.81 -28.64 15.24
C HIS A 11 2.75 -28.11 14.26
N ALA A 12 1.73 -27.41 14.77
CA ALA A 12 0.66 -26.84 13.96
C ALA A 12 1.15 -25.95 12.80
N ASN A 13 2.43 -25.53 12.84
CA ASN A 13 3.11 -24.74 11.83
C ASN A 13 3.45 -25.51 10.52
N GLU A 14 3.55 -26.85 10.53
CA GLU A 14 3.97 -27.64 9.34
C GLU A 14 2.82 -28.04 8.42
N ILE A 15 1.58 -28.02 8.92
CA ILE A 15 0.36 -28.36 8.17
C ILE A 15 -0.30 -27.16 7.47
N GLY A 16 0.41 -26.02 7.37
CA GLY A 16 -0.13 -24.78 6.80
C GLY A 16 -1.33 -24.22 7.57
N TYR A 17 -1.61 -24.75 8.75
CA TYR A 17 -2.64 -24.24 9.64
C TYR A 17 -2.04 -23.08 10.44
N SER A 18 -2.14 -21.88 9.86
CA SER A 18 -2.01 -20.62 10.59
C SER A 18 -3.14 -20.55 11.61
N SER A 19 -2.98 -21.26 12.73
CA SER A 19 -3.87 -21.19 13.87
C SER A 19 -3.92 -19.74 14.31
N THR A 20 -5.07 -19.11 14.06
CA THR A 20 -5.36 -17.71 14.36
C THR A 20 -4.67 -16.74 13.41
N ALA A 21 -5.47 -16.22 12.48
CA ALA A 21 -5.25 -14.93 11.84
C ALA A 21 -4.78 -13.90 12.89
N HIS A 22 -3.49 -13.62 12.91
CA HIS A 22 -3.00 -12.36 13.43
C HIS A 22 -3.57 -11.32 12.45
N ASN A 23 -4.73 -10.75 12.78
CA ASN A 23 -5.50 -9.85 11.90
C ASN A 23 -4.62 -8.75 11.28
N THR A 24 -3.57 -8.39 12.01
CA THR A 24 -2.49 -7.50 11.61
C THR A 24 -1.69 -7.92 10.38
N ASP A 25 -1.40 -9.20 10.16
CA ASP A 25 -0.55 -9.61 9.02
C ASP A 25 -1.31 -9.55 7.70
N ILE A 26 -2.59 -9.94 7.71
CA ILE A 26 -3.47 -9.81 6.54
C ILE A 26 -3.69 -8.33 6.21
N VAL A 27 -3.94 -7.49 7.22
CA VAL A 27 -4.09 -6.03 7.05
C VAL A 27 -2.78 -5.39 6.56
N LYS A 28 -1.63 -5.76 7.14
CA LYS A 28 -0.30 -5.29 6.69
C LYS A 28 -0.03 -5.64 5.24
N ASN A 29 -0.28 -6.89 4.84
CA ASN A 29 0.00 -7.33 3.47
C ASN A 29 -0.94 -6.68 2.45
N LEU A 30 -2.21 -6.49 2.81
CA LEU A 30 -3.20 -5.78 2.00
C LEU A 30 -2.82 -4.31 1.83
N LEU A 31 -2.47 -3.61 2.92
CA LEU A 31 -2.10 -2.20 2.87
C LEU A 31 -0.78 -2.00 2.11
N ASN A 32 0.22 -2.86 2.32
CA ASN A 32 1.48 -2.80 1.57
C ASN A 32 1.23 -2.95 0.05
N THR A 33 0.39 -3.91 -0.33
CA THR A 33 -0.01 -4.08 -1.74
C THR A 33 -0.75 -2.85 -2.26
N ALA A 34 -1.70 -2.30 -1.50
CA ALA A 34 -2.44 -1.11 -1.88
C ALA A 34 -1.53 0.12 -2.06
N TYR A 35 -0.56 0.34 -1.16
CA TYR A 35 0.39 1.45 -1.26
C TYR A 35 1.30 1.32 -2.47
N LEU A 36 1.76 0.11 -2.79
CA LEU A 36 2.56 -0.14 -3.99
C LEU A 36 1.79 0.23 -5.26
N TRP A 37 0.56 -0.24 -5.42
CA TRP A 37 -0.27 0.09 -6.57
C TRP A 37 -0.63 1.57 -6.63
N ALA A 38 -0.98 2.17 -5.49
CA ALA A 38 -1.28 3.59 -5.41
C ALA A 38 -0.08 4.45 -5.81
N GLY A 39 1.13 4.09 -5.38
CA GLY A 39 2.38 4.75 -5.77
C GLY A 39 2.65 4.66 -7.28
N VAL A 40 2.50 3.47 -7.87
CA VAL A 40 2.67 3.25 -9.32
C VAL A 40 1.70 4.11 -10.12
N ILE A 41 0.42 4.10 -9.75
CA ILE A 41 -0.61 4.89 -10.44
C ILE A 41 -0.30 6.39 -10.31
N ALA A 42 0.09 6.86 -9.12
CA ALA A 42 0.44 8.26 -8.90
C ALA A 42 1.58 8.71 -9.83
N VAL A 43 2.64 7.90 -9.98
CA VAL A 43 3.76 8.20 -10.88
C VAL A 43 3.30 8.28 -12.34
N ILE A 44 2.46 7.36 -12.80
CA ILE A 44 1.92 7.37 -14.17
C ILE A 44 1.15 8.68 -14.43
N VAL A 45 0.29 9.09 -13.50
CA VAL A 45 -0.49 10.34 -13.64
C VAL A 45 0.43 11.57 -13.68
N ILE A 46 1.49 11.61 -12.86
CA ILE A 46 2.48 12.69 -12.89
C ILE A 46 3.16 12.78 -14.26
N VAL A 47 3.55 11.64 -14.83
CA VAL A 47 4.21 11.58 -16.14
C VAL A 47 3.27 12.08 -17.24
N VAL A 48 2.02 11.61 -17.27
CA VAL A 48 1.02 12.04 -18.26
C VAL A 48 0.72 13.53 -18.12
N ALA A 49 0.56 14.03 -16.89
CA ALA A 49 0.35 15.45 -16.63
C ALA A 49 1.56 16.31 -17.07
N GLY A 50 2.78 15.80 -16.86
CA GLY A 50 4.02 16.44 -17.31
C GLY A 50 4.11 16.55 -18.82
N PHE A 51 3.83 15.47 -19.55
CA PHE A 51 3.77 15.50 -21.01
C PHE A 51 2.70 16.48 -21.51
N MET A 52 1.50 16.43 -20.93
CA MET A 52 0.43 17.35 -21.27
C MET A 52 0.84 18.81 -21.04
N TYR A 53 1.53 19.11 -19.94
CA TYR A 53 2.05 20.45 -19.64
C TYR A 53 3.05 20.93 -20.70
N THR A 54 3.98 20.07 -21.11
CA THR A 54 4.98 20.42 -22.15
C THR A 54 4.40 20.59 -23.55
N MET A 55 3.31 19.88 -23.87
CA MET A 55 2.68 19.94 -25.19
C MET A 55 1.66 21.09 -25.31
N SER A 56 1.27 21.70 -24.19
CA SER A 56 0.26 22.76 -24.11
C SER A 56 0.76 24.16 -24.52
N GLN A 57 1.93 24.27 -25.15
CA GLN A 57 2.68 25.53 -25.35
C GLN A 57 1.90 26.67 -26.02
N ASP A 58 0.85 26.36 -26.81
CA ASP A 58 0.10 27.36 -27.59
C ASP A 58 -1.29 27.72 -27.01
N ASP A 59 -1.83 26.93 -26.06
CA ASP A 59 -3.17 27.17 -25.49
C ASP A 59 -3.12 27.35 -23.96
N PRO A 60 -3.38 28.56 -23.43
CA PRO A 60 -3.39 28.82 -21.99
C PRO A 60 -4.43 27.97 -21.22
N GLY A 61 -5.51 27.53 -21.88
CA GLY A 61 -6.50 26.62 -21.32
C GLY A 61 -5.92 25.23 -21.05
N GLN A 62 -5.14 24.71 -21.98
CA GLN A 62 -4.46 23.40 -21.85
C GLN A 62 -3.37 23.45 -20.77
N VAL A 63 -2.61 24.55 -20.70
CA VAL A 63 -1.62 24.76 -19.62
C VAL A 63 -2.27 24.74 -18.25
N THR A 64 -3.42 25.42 -18.10
CA THR A 64 -4.15 25.46 -16.82
C THR A 64 -4.68 24.09 -16.43
N ARG A 65 -5.23 23.34 -17.39
CA ARG A 65 -5.68 21.96 -17.17
C ARG A 65 -4.52 21.07 -16.73
N ALA A 66 -3.39 21.11 -17.43
CA ALA A 66 -2.20 20.33 -17.08
C ALA A 66 -1.67 20.64 -15.68
N LYS A 67 -1.64 21.92 -15.29
CA LYS A 67 -1.26 22.34 -13.93
C LYS A 67 -2.23 21.79 -12.88
N ASN A 68 -3.54 21.86 -13.12
CA ASN A 68 -4.52 21.30 -12.19
C ASN A 68 -4.41 19.78 -12.08
N THR A 69 -4.16 19.08 -13.18
CA THR A 69 -3.91 17.63 -13.16
C THR A 69 -2.63 17.29 -12.38
N LEU A 70 -1.55 18.05 -12.59
CA LEU A 70 -0.29 17.87 -11.88
C LEU A 70 -0.45 18.13 -10.38
N LEU A 71 -1.16 19.19 -10.00
CA LEU A 71 -1.49 19.49 -8.60
C LEU A 71 -2.29 18.35 -7.97
N GLY A 72 -3.31 17.83 -8.68
CA GLY A 72 -4.06 16.66 -8.22
C GLY A 72 -3.18 15.42 -8.02
N ALA A 73 -2.23 15.18 -8.91
CA ALA A 73 -1.29 14.07 -8.82
C ALA A 73 -0.34 14.19 -7.61
N ILE A 74 0.18 15.40 -7.36
CA ILE A 74 1.04 15.70 -6.21
C ILE A 74 0.27 15.54 -4.90
N VAL A 75 -0.97 16.04 -4.83
CA VAL A 75 -1.84 15.88 -3.65
C VAL A 75 -2.16 14.40 -3.41
N GLY A 76 -2.45 13.64 -4.47
CA GLY A 76 -2.66 12.19 -4.37
C GLY A 76 -1.43 11.46 -3.82
N LEU A 77 -0.23 11.79 -4.31
CA LEU A 77 1.02 11.24 -3.79
C LEU A 77 1.21 11.58 -2.30
N ALA A 78 0.95 12.83 -1.90
CA ALA A 78 1.04 13.26 -0.51
C ALA A 78 0.09 12.45 0.40
N ILE A 79 -1.15 12.20 -0.04
CA ILE A 79 -2.13 11.40 0.70
C ILE A 79 -1.62 9.97 0.92
N VAL A 80 -1.00 9.34 -0.09
CA VAL A 80 -0.42 8.00 0.04
C VAL A 80 0.70 7.98 1.09
N LEU A 81 1.56 9.00 1.10
CA LEU A 81 2.62 9.14 2.11
C LEU A 81 2.05 9.34 3.52
N PHE A 82 1.02 10.17 3.69
CA PHE A 82 0.36 10.35 4.97
C PHE A 82 -0.32 9.07 5.46
N ALA A 83 -0.96 8.33 4.55
CA ALA A 83 -1.59 7.07 4.89
C ALA A 83 -0.58 6.04 5.44
N PHE A 84 0.64 5.99 4.88
CA PHE A 84 1.70 5.12 5.39
C PHE A 84 2.06 5.45 6.85
N VAL A 85 2.25 6.74 7.16
CA VAL A 85 2.59 7.22 8.50
C VAL A 85 1.48 6.90 9.51
N ILE A 86 0.23 7.16 9.13
CA ILE A 86 -0.93 6.88 9.98
C ILE A 86 -1.05 5.39 10.26
N THR A 87 -0.99 4.54 9.22
CA THR A 87 -1.06 3.09 9.37
C THR A 87 0.04 2.55 10.27
N ASN A 88 1.28 3.01 10.08
CA ASN A 88 2.40 2.60 10.94
C ASN A 88 2.18 3.01 12.41
N THR A 89 1.61 4.20 12.63
CA THR A 89 1.26 4.68 13.98
C THR A 89 0.15 3.84 14.61
N VAL A 90 -0.87 3.45 13.86
CA VAL A 90 -1.95 2.58 14.35
C VAL A 90 -1.44 1.18 14.66
N MET A 91 -0.63 0.59 13.78
CA MET A 91 -0.12 -0.76 13.98
C MET A 91 0.87 -0.87 15.15
N ASN A 92 1.73 0.13 15.33
CA ASN A 92 2.74 0.11 16.39
C ASN A 92 2.23 0.73 17.70
N GLY A 93 1.24 1.61 17.64
CA GLY A 93 0.70 2.33 18.79
C GLY A 93 -0.50 1.68 19.47
N VAL A 94 -1.33 0.91 18.73
CA VAL A 94 -2.56 0.29 19.28
C VAL A 94 -2.35 -1.18 19.65
N LEU A 95 -1.34 -1.86 19.11
CA LEU A 95 -1.02 -3.26 19.42
C LEU A 95 0.37 -3.34 20.04
N PRO A 96 0.52 -3.08 21.35
CA PRO A 96 1.71 -3.53 22.05
C PRO A 96 1.77 -5.07 21.93
N SER A 97 2.92 -5.58 21.49
CA SER A 97 3.24 -7.01 21.39
C SER A 97 2.96 -7.76 22.68
#